data_AF-A0AA40VPA4-F1
#
_entry.id   AF-A0AA40VPA4-F1
#
_cell.length_a   1.000
_cell.length_b   1.000
_cell.length_c   1.000
_cell.angle_alpha   90.00
_cell.angle_beta   90.00
_cell.angle_gamma   90.00
#
_symmetry.space_group_name_H-M   'P 1'
#
loop_
_entity.id
_entity.type
_entity.pdbx_description
1 polymer ?
#
loop_
_entity_poly.entity_id
_entity_poly.type
_entity_poly.pdbx_seq_one_letter_code
_entity_poly.pdbx_strand_id
1 'polypeptide(L)' 'MSDHRPSDADDDAPLGGDETTEEELDADNAVEQDTLATLDPDAPPA' A
#
# COMPACT_ATOMS: atom_id res chain seq x y z
N MET A 1 -33.83 -1.63 -8.20
CA MET A 1 -32.47 -1.73 -7.67
C MET A 1 -31.61 -0.81 -8.52
N SER A 2 -31.30 0.37 -8.02
CA SER A 2 -30.45 1.32 -8.75
C SER A 2 -29.01 0.84 -8.59
N ASP A 3 -28.44 0.39 -9.70
CA ASP A 3 -27.05 -0.02 -9.85
C ASP A 3 -26.16 1.20 -9.62
N HIS A 4 -25.56 1.31 -8.43
CA HIS A 4 -24.57 2.32 -8.09
C HIS A 4 -23.24 1.89 -8.74
N ARG A 5 -23.09 2.17 -10.03
CA ARG A 5 -21.80 2.00 -10.69
C ARG A 5 -20.84 3.03 -10.09
N PRO A 6 -19.69 2.61 -9.54
CA PRO A 6 -18.64 3.55 -9.18
C PRO A 6 -18.33 4.37 -10.45
N SER A 7 -18.39 5.69 -10.33
CA SER A 7 -17.95 6.59 -11.39
C SER A 7 -16.46 6.37 -11.63
N ASP A 8 -16.01 6.41 -12.89
CA ASP A 8 -14.60 6.30 -13.32
C ASP A 8 -13.62 7.33 -12.66
N ALA A 9 -14.07 8.11 -11.68
CA ALA A 9 -13.25 8.99 -10.85
C ALA A 9 -12.40 8.24 -9.81
N ASP A 10 -12.76 6.98 -9.49
CA ASP A 10 -11.94 6.11 -8.64
C ASP A 10 -10.85 5.35 -9.43
N ASP A 11 -10.90 5.35 -10.77
CA ASP A 11 -9.92 4.67 -11.63
C ASP A 11 -8.58 5.43 -11.77
N ASP A 12 -8.57 6.74 -11.49
CA ASP A 12 -7.36 7.58 -11.56
C ASP A 12 -6.57 7.63 -10.23
N ALA A 13 -7.09 7.04 -9.15
CA ALA A 13 -6.33 6.91 -7.92
C ALA A 13 -5.25 5.82 -8.09
N PRO A 14 -4.00 6.05 -7.64
CA PRO A 14 -2.99 5.00 -7.66
C PRO A 14 -3.52 3.77 -6.90
N LEU A 15 -3.35 2.59 -7.48
CA LEU A 15 -3.73 1.31 -6.84
C LEU A 15 -2.91 1.02 -5.57
N GLY A 16 -1.88 1.83 -5.30
CA GLY A 16 -1.07 1.82 -4.08
C GLY A 16 -1.07 3.19 -3.41
N GLY A 17 -0.04 3.46 -2.61
CA GLY A 17 0.20 4.78 -2.03
C GLY A 17 0.58 5.84 -3.06
N ASP A 18 0.86 7.04 -2.56
CA ASP A 18 1.52 8.12 -3.28
C ASP A 18 3.05 8.00 -3.24
N GLU A 19 3.77 8.99 -3.77
CA GLU A 19 5.23 8.99 -3.81
C GLU A 19 5.91 8.96 -2.44
N THR A 20 5.19 9.32 -1.36
CA THR A 20 5.72 9.43 0.00
C THR A 20 5.26 8.34 0.94
N THR A 21 4.30 7.50 0.51
CA THR A 21 3.64 6.52 1.39
C THR A 21 4.61 5.53 2.03
N GLU A 22 5.68 5.12 1.32
CA GLU A 22 6.71 4.22 1.87
C GLU A 22 7.49 4.88 3.02
N GLU A 23 7.77 6.17 2.92
CA GLU A 23 8.53 6.95 3.90
C GLU A 23 7.73 7.23 5.17
N GLU A 24 6.40 7.22 5.06
CA GLU A 24 5.45 7.36 6.16
C GLU A 24 5.06 6.02 6.81
N LEU A 25 5.55 4.90 6.25
CA LEU A 25 5.19 3.56 6.69
C LEU A 25 6.10 3.08 7.83
N ASP A 26 5.68 3.32 9.07
CA ASP A 26 6.38 2.86 10.28
C ASP A 26 5.76 1.58 10.87
N ALA A 27 6.58 0.81 11.60
CA ALA A 27 6.15 -0.39 12.32
C ALA A 27 6.27 -0.23 13.84
N ASP A 28 5.22 -0.60 14.56
CA ASP A 28 5.13 -0.44 16.02
C ASP A 28 5.71 -1.63 16.79
N ASN A 29 5.93 -2.75 16.10
CA ASN A 29 6.47 -3.97 16.71
C ASN A 29 7.32 -4.79 15.73
N ALA A 30 8.00 -5.80 16.26
CA ALA A 30 8.92 -6.64 15.49
C ALA A 30 8.21 -7.47 14.40
N VAL A 31 6.94 -7.84 14.59
CA VAL A 31 6.18 -8.62 13.58
C VAL A 31 5.81 -7.73 12.39
N GLU A 32 5.44 -6.48 12.67
CA GLU A 32 5.18 -5.50 11.62
C GLU A 32 6.45 -5.14 10.86
N GLN A 33 7.60 -4.97 11.53
CA GLN A 33 8.88 -4.74 10.85
C GLN A 33 9.25 -5.88 9.90
N ASP A 34 9.05 -7.13 10.32
CA ASP A 34 9.28 -8.30 9.47
C ASP A 34 8.33 -8.28 8.25
N THR A 35 7.07 -7.93 8.47
CA THR A 35 6.09 -7.80 7.38
C THR A 35 6.49 -6.68 6.40
N LEU A 36 6.93 -5.52 6.89
CA LEU A 36 7.42 -4.43 6.04
C LEU A 36 8.63 -4.85 5.19
N ALA A 37 9.60 -5.56 5.80
CA ALA A 37 10.76 -6.07 5.09
C ALA A 37 10.40 -7.06 3.96
N THR A 38 9.28 -7.78 4.06
CA THR A 38 8.81 -8.67 2.98
C THR A 38 8.14 -7.92 1.82
N LEU A 39 7.71 -6.67 2.04
CA LEU A 39 7.06 -5.84 1.04
C LEU A 39 8.06 -4.93 0.30
N ASP A 40 9.22 -4.67 0.90
CA ASP A 40 10.32 -3.92 0.30
C ASP A 40 10.95 -4.70 -0.88
N PRO A 41 10.87 -4.19 -2.12
CA PRO A 41 11.44 -4.86 -3.29
C PRO A 41 12.98 -4.84 -3.33
N ASP A 42 13.62 -3.94 -2.58
CA ASP A 42 15.07 -3.82 -2.47
C ASP A 42 15.63 -4.64 -1.30
N ALA A 43 14.78 -5.17 -0.43
CA ALA A 43 15.19 -6.04 0.66
C ALA A 43 15.82 -7.35 0.12
N PRO A 44 16.87 -7.87 0.79
CA PRO A 44 17.43 -9.16 0.42
C PRO A 44 16.36 -10.26 0.54
N PRO A 45 16.35 -11.24 -0.37
CA PRO A 45 15.40 -12.35 -0.28
C PRO A 45 15.59 -13.08 1.05
N ALA A 46 14.46 -13.31 1.73
CA ALA A 46 14.37 -13.98 3.02
C ALA A 46 14.86 -15.44 2.99
#